data_AF-A0A3P7RRY2-F1
#
_entry.id   AF-A0A3P7RRY2-F1
#
_cell.length_a   1.000
_cell.length_b   1.000
_cell.length_c   1.000
_cell.angle_alpha   90.00
_cell.angle_beta   90.00
_cell.angle_gamma   90.00
#
_symmetry.space_group_name_H-M   'P 1'
#
loop_
_entity.id
_entity.type
_entity.pdbx_description
1 polymer ?
#
loop_
_entity_poly.entity_id
_entity_poly.type
_entity_poly.pdbx_seq_one_letter_code
_entity_poly.pdbx_strand_id
1 'polypeptide(L)' 'MAVCSLYLGQLEEAIGVLESLTTPTDPATGRPILHDVIVANLAVLYEVESDGSAARKLRLLERLAAAPGETVSVSAIKLG' A
#
# COMPACT_ATOMS: atom_id res chain seq x y z
N MET A 1 -12.78 3.95 3.84
CA MET A 1 -12.70 3.62 5.28
C MET A 1 -11.32 3.87 5.86
N ALA A 2 -10.21 3.63 5.14
CA ALA A 2 -8.84 3.90 5.63
C ALA A 2 -8.61 5.29 6.23
N VAL A 3 -9.11 6.37 5.58
CA VAL A 3 -8.99 7.74 6.09
C VAL A 3 -9.75 7.92 7.41
N CYS A 4 -10.94 7.33 7.55
CA CYS A 4 -11.72 7.40 8.79
C CYS A 4 -11.04 6.63 9.92
N SER A 5 -10.53 5.43 9.66
CA SER A 5 -9.76 4.64 10.64
C SER A 5 -8.51 5.39 11.12
N LEU A 6 -7.81 6.07 10.20
CA LEU A 6 -6.70 6.98 10.52
C LEU A 6 -7.13 8.12 11.47
N TYR A 7 -8.22 8.82 11.17
CA TYR A 7 -8.74 9.88 12.04
C TYR A 7 -9.18 9.39 13.42
N LEU A 8 -9.54 8.11 13.54
CA LEU A 8 -9.89 7.46 14.80
C LEU A 8 -8.67 6.85 15.52
N GLY A 9 -7.45 7.01 14.99
CA GLY A 9 -6.22 6.44 15.56
C GLY A 9 -6.05 4.94 15.34
N GLN A 10 -6.89 4.32 14.51
CA GLN A 10 -6.87 2.89 14.21
C GLN A 10 -5.90 2.61 13.04
N LEU A 11 -4.61 2.70 13.33
CA LEU A 11 -3.53 2.61 12.34
C LEU A 11 -3.49 1.24 11.62
N GLU A 12 -3.56 0.14 12.38
CA GLU A 12 -3.53 -1.22 11.84
C GLU A 12 -4.71 -1.49 10.88
N GLU A 13 -5.90 -0.99 11.22
CA GLU A 13 -7.10 -1.13 10.38
C GLU A 13 -7.00 -0.29 9.10
N ALA A 14 -6.45 0.93 9.20
CA ALA A 14 -6.17 1.76 8.03
C ALA A 14 -5.16 1.09 7.08
N ILE A 15 -4.12 0.47 7.64
CA ILE A 15 -3.12 -0.31 6.89
C ILE A 15 -3.77 -1.51 6.21
N GLY A 16 -4.55 -2.32 6.93
CA GLY A 16 -5.20 -3.51 6.37
C GLY A 16 -6.15 -3.18 5.21
N VAL A 17 -6.87 -2.06 5.29
CA VAL A 17 -7.71 -1.59 4.19
C VAL A 17 -6.87 -1.21 2.96
N LEU A 18 -5.78 -0.46 3.15
CA LEU A 18 -4.90 -0.07 2.03
C LEU A 18 -4.12 -1.26 1.43
N GLU A 19 -3.74 -2.24 2.24
CA GLU A 19 -3.14 -3.50 1.79
C GLU A 19 -4.14 -4.29 0.94
N SER A 20 -5.42 -4.33 1.30
CA SER A 20 -6.45 -5.03 0.51
C SER A 20 -6.63 -4.43 -0.89
N LEU A 21 -6.54 -3.10 -1.02
CA LEU A 21 -6.67 -2.36 -2.28
C LEU A 21 -5.45 -2.53 -3.20
N THR A 22 -4.28 -2.80 -2.62
CA THR A 22 -3.04 -3.11 -3.35
C THR A 22 -2.85 -4.62 -3.58
N THR A 23 -3.80 -5.45 -3.13
CA THR A 23 -3.82 -6.90 -3.37
C THR A 23 -4.68 -7.21 -4.59
N PRO A 24 -4.30 -8.20 -5.43
CA PRO A 24 -5.11 -8.59 -6.58
C PRO A 24 -6.53 -8.93 -6.14
N THR A 25 -7.51 -8.15 -6.59
CA THR A 25 -8.91 -8.30 -6.16
C THR A 25 -9.89 -8.38 -7.31
N ASP A 26 -9.51 -7.94 -8.52
CA ASP A 26 -10.41 -8.05 -9.68
C ASP A 26 -10.57 -9.54 -10.08
N PRO A 27 -11.77 -10.13 -9.99
CA PRO A 27 -12.00 -11.53 -10.36
C PRO A 27 -12.02 -11.76 -11.89
N ALA A 28 -12.13 -10.71 -12.70
CA ALA A 28 -12.12 -10.78 -14.16
C ALA A 28 -10.71 -10.61 -14.74
N THR A 29 -9.85 -9.80 -14.11
CA THR A 29 -8.48 -9.55 -14.61
C THR A 29 -7.37 -10.05 -13.67
N GLY A 30 -7.68 -10.38 -12.42
CA GLY A 30 -6.70 -10.74 -11.39
C GLY A 30 -5.76 -9.57 -11.04
N ARG A 31 -6.21 -8.32 -11.22
CA ARG A 31 -5.36 -7.13 -11.09
C ARG A 31 -5.64 -6.38 -9.78
N PRO A 32 -4.60 -5.87 -9.10
CA PRO A 32 -4.77 -4.90 -8.02
C PRO A 32 -5.17 -3.54 -8.60
N ILE A 33 -5.82 -2.69 -7.80
CA ILE A 33 -6.09 -1.30 -8.19
C ILE A 33 -4.91 -0.45 -7.71
N LEU A 34 -3.96 -0.16 -8.60
CA LEU A 34 -2.72 0.52 -8.23
C LEU A 34 -2.81 2.03 -8.47
N HIS A 35 -3.51 2.73 -7.58
CA HIS A 35 -3.41 4.19 -7.54
C HIS A 35 -2.19 4.65 -6.73
N ASP A 36 -1.35 5.50 -7.31
CA ASP A 36 -0.17 6.10 -6.67
C ASP A 36 -0.46 6.68 -5.27
N VAL A 37 -1.65 7.28 -5.09
CA VAL A 37 -2.09 7.86 -3.80
C VAL A 37 -2.30 6.79 -2.72
N ILE A 38 -2.81 5.61 -3.10
CA ILE A 38 -3.04 4.48 -2.17
C ILE A 38 -1.69 3.91 -1.73
N VAL A 39 -0.77 3.74 -2.68
CA VAL A 39 0.58 3.23 -2.42
C VAL A 39 1.38 4.19 -1.56
N ALA A 40 1.35 5.49 -1.85
CA ALA A 40 2.03 6.50 -1.08
C ALA A 40 1.51 6.58 0.36
N ASN A 41 0.18 6.55 0.54
CA ASN A 41 -0.42 6.56 1.87
C ASN A 41 -0.02 5.30 2.66
N LEU A 42 -0.05 4.12 2.04
CA LEU A 42 0.35 2.87 2.70
C LEU A 42 1.83 2.91 3.12
N ALA A 43 2.71 3.45 2.26
CA ALA A 43 4.13 3.62 2.59
C ALA A 43 4.34 4.55 3.79
N VAL A 44 3.59 5.66 3.87
CA VAL A 44 3.61 6.56 5.04
C VAL A 44 3.10 5.86 6.30
N LEU A 45 2.03 5.08 6.22
CA LEU A 45 1.51 4.37 7.40
C LEU A 45 2.48 3.30 7.92
N TYR A 46 3.22 2.62 7.04
CA TYR A 46 4.29 1.71 7.46
C TYR A 46 5.42 2.42 8.21
N GLU A 47 5.70 3.69 7.92
CA GLU A 47 6.67 4.49 8.68
C GLU A 47 6.13 4.87 10.06
N VAL A 48 4.84 5.19 10.16
CA VAL A 48 4.20 5.60 11.43
C VAL A 48 4.07 4.43 12.42
N GLU A 49 3.80 3.21 11.95
CA GLU A 49 3.60 2.03 12.83
C GLU A 49 4.90 1.54 13.49
N SER A 50 6.06 1.99 13.00
CA SER A 50 7.39 1.89 13.63
C SER A 50 7.77 0.52 14.21
N ASP A 51 7.90 -0.50 13.36
CA ASP A 51 9.05 -1.43 13.35
C ASP A 51 9.05 -2.21 12.02
N GLY A 52 10.20 -2.40 11.37
CA GLY A 52 10.28 -3.13 10.09
C GLY A 52 9.64 -2.44 8.87
N SER A 53 9.42 -1.12 8.93
CA SER A 53 8.86 -0.29 7.84
C SER A 53 9.56 -0.54 6.49
N ALA A 54 10.90 -0.57 6.49
CA ALA A 54 11.70 -0.81 5.29
C ALA A 54 11.38 -2.19 4.65
N ALA A 55 11.22 -3.24 5.45
CA ALA A 55 10.89 -4.57 4.95
C ALA A 55 9.47 -4.64 4.38
N ARG A 56 8.51 -3.89 4.95
CA ARG A 56 7.13 -3.80 4.42
C ARG A 56 7.08 -3.00 3.12
N LYS A 57 7.81 -1.87 3.05
CA LYS A 57 7.98 -1.07 1.82
C LYS A 57 8.63 -1.90 0.70
N LEU A 58 9.64 -2.72 1.01
CA LEU A 58 10.25 -3.65 0.06
C LEU A 58 9.27 -4.73 -0.44
N ARG A 59 8.55 -5.40 0.47
CA ARG A 59 7.52 -6.38 0.07
C ARG A 59 6.42 -5.76 -0.79
N LEU A 60 6.04 -4.51 -0.51
CA LEU A 60 5.10 -3.76 -1.34
C LEU A 60 5.68 -3.53 -2.74
N LEU A 61 6.93 -3.08 -2.85
CA LEU A 61 7.63 -2.90 -4.13
C LEU A 61 7.73 -4.20 -4.93
N GLU A 62 8.09 -5.32 -4.30
CA GLU A 62 8.17 -6.64 -4.95
C GLU A 62 6.80 -7.05 -5.53
N ARG A 63 5.73 -6.83 -4.77
CA ARG A 63 4.36 -7.13 -5.21
C ARG A 63 3.90 -6.23 -6.36
N LEU A 64 4.26 -4.95 -6.33
CA LEU A 64 3.98 -4.01 -7.42
C LEU A 64 4.77 -4.37 -8.69
N ALA A 65 6.04 -4.75 -8.55
CA ALA A 65 6.89 -5.17 -9.68
C ALA A 65 6.44 -6.49 -10.31
N ALA A 66 5.83 -7.39 -9.52
CA ALA A 66 5.27 -8.64 -10.01
C ALA A 66 3.90 -8.48 -10.71
N ALA A 67 3.25 -7.32 -10.60
CA ALA A 67 1.95 -7.06 -11.23
C ALA A 67 2.13 -6.64 -12.71
N PRO A 68 1.64 -7.43 -13.69
CA PRO A 68 1.80 -7.08 -15.09
C PRO A 68 0.81 -5.98 -15.53
N GLY A 69 1.35 -4.83 -15.98
CA GLY A 69 0.62 -3.85 -16.80
C GLY A 69 0.20 -2.55 -16.13
N GLU A 70 0.32 -2.40 -14.82
CA GLU A 70 0.13 -1.12 -14.12
C GLU A 70 1.45 -0.67 -13.51
N THR A 71 1.93 0.52 -13.91
CA THR A 71 3.18 1.09 -13.41
C THR A 71 2.87 2.10 -12.32
N VAL A 72 3.30 1.80 -11.09
CA VAL A 72 3.30 2.77 -9.99
C VAL A 72 4.61 3.54 -10.02
N SER A 73 4.55 4.85 -9.85
CA SER A 73 5.77 5.64 -9.79
C SER A 73 6.57 5.29 -8.54
N VAL A 74 7.85 4.96 -8.70
CA VAL A 74 8.77 4.69 -7.56
C VAL A 74 8.85 5.90 -6.62
N SER A 75 8.57 7.11 -7.11
CA SER A 75 8.47 8.33 -6.29
C SER A 75 7.33 8.30 -5.27
N ALA A 76 6.34 7.42 -5.43
CA ALA A 76 5.26 7.20 -4.46
C ALA A 76 5.78 6.52 -3.18
N ILE A 77 6.93 5.83 -3.23
CA ILE A 77 7.51 5.13 -2.09
C ILE A 77 8.84 5.80 -1.72
N LYS A 78 8.82 6.65 -0.68
CA LYS A 78 10.04 7.21 -0.11
C LYS A 78 10.73 6.17 0.77
N LEU A 79 11.92 5.76 0.37
CA LEU A 79 12.83 4.95 1.19
C LEU A 79 13.63 5.90 2.09
N GLY A 80 12.95 6.51 3.07
CA GLY A 80 13.57 7.14 4.23
C GLY A 80 14.00 6.10 5.25
#